data_AF-A0A520AAK1-F1
#
_entry.id   AF-A0A520AAK1-F1
#
_cell.length_a   1.000
_cell.length_b   1.000
_cell.length_c   1.000
_cell.angle_alpha   90.00
_cell.angle_beta   90.00
_cell.angle_gamma   90.00
#
_symmetry.space_group_name_H-M   'P 1'
#
loop_
_entity.id
_entity.type
_entity.pdbx_description
1 polymer ?
#
loop_
_entity_poly.entity_id
_entity_poly.type
_entity_poly.pdbx_seq_one_letter_code
_entity_poly.pdbx_strand_id
1 'polypeptide(L)'
;MIKYIKAVLVILMFLMPFTVSAWSMIGHRIVGQIAENHLTGKAKKSVLNILGTESLAMASNWGDFIKSDSSYDSLYNWHFVNLPAGLNKEGVFSYLETEKEPNVYNKSLEMISILKNKQSSADQKRFALRMLVHMVGDLNQPMHTARKEDLGGNKVYVTWFGEKSNLHRVWDDQLIDYQKLSYTEFAKAIDFPTKQELIASKSKTLKDYVYGSFEACNKIYET
;
A
#
# COMPACT_ATOMS: atom_id res chain seq x y z
N MET A 1 -35.41 28.12 31.50
CA MET A 1 -35.33 26.73 30.99
C MET A 1 -34.72 26.63 29.58
N ILE A 2 -35.29 27.27 28.55
CA ILE A 2 -34.85 27.15 27.14
C ILE A 2 -33.37 27.51 26.91
N LYS A 3 -32.83 28.51 27.62
CA LYS A 3 -31.42 28.94 27.50
C LYS A 3 -30.41 27.88 27.98
N TYR A 4 -30.78 27.13 29.03
CA TYR A 4 -29.96 26.04 29.58
C TYR A 4 -30.04 24.78 28.71
N ILE A 5 -31.20 24.52 28.09
CA ILE A 5 -31.37 23.42 27.12
C ILE A 5 -30.48 23.63 25.89
N LYS A 6 -30.40 24.87 25.36
CA LYS A 6 -29.48 25.20 24.25
C LYS A 6 -28.01 25.03 24.64
N ALA A 7 -27.62 25.40 25.86
CA ALA A 7 -26.25 25.21 26.35
C ALA A 7 -25.89 23.72 26.51
N VAL A 8 -26.82 22.92 27.03
CA VAL A 8 -26.65 21.46 27.16
C VAL A 8 -26.55 20.78 25.80
N LEU A 9 -27.36 21.19 24.81
CA LEU A 9 -27.29 20.67 23.44
C LEU A 9 -25.96 21.00 22.74
N VAL A 10 -25.42 22.21 22.94
CA VAL A 10 -24.11 22.59 22.40
C VAL A 10 -22.98 21.78 23.04
N ILE A 11 -23.03 21.55 24.35
CA ILE A 11 -22.04 20.72 25.06
C ILE A 11 -22.10 19.25 24.59
N LEU A 12 -23.29 18.71 24.34
CA LEU A 12 -23.48 17.36 23.81
C LEU A 12 -22.91 17.17 22.39
N MET A 13 -22.90 18.22 21.55
CA MET A 13 -22.28 18.15 20.21
C MET A 13 -20.74 18.07 20.27
N PHE A 14 -20.10 18.60 21.30
CA PHE A 14 -18.65 18.49 21.50
C PHE A 14 -18.20 17.16 22.15
N LEU A 15 -19.14 16.36 22.67
CA LEU A 15 -18.88 15.05 23.26
C LEU A 15 -19.00 13.90 22.24
N MET A 16 -19.37 14.18 20.99
CA MET A 16 -19.36 13.16 19.96
C MET A 16 -17.93 12.89 19.50
N PRO A 17 -17.41 11.65 19.59
CA PRO A 17 -16.13 11.32 19.01
C PRO A 17 -16.23 11.46 17.49
N PHE A 18 -15.56 12.46 16.93
CA PHE A 18 -15.30 12.50 15.50
C PHE A 18 -14.29 11.40 15.19
N THR A 19 -14.77 10.22 14.82
CA THR A 19 -13.91 9.22 14.19
C THR A 19 -13.63 9.69 12.77
N VAL A 20 -12.61 10.53 12.62
CA VAL A 20 -12.03 10.79 11.29
C VAL A 20 -11.46 9.46 10.81
N SER A 21 -12.04 8.94 9.73
CA SER A 21 -11.68 7.65 9.17
C SER A 21 -10.36 7.78 8.41
N ALA A 22 -9.24 7.82 9.14
CA ALA A 22 -7.88 7.84 8.61
C ALA A 22 -7.29 6.41 8.50
N TRP A 23 -8.14 5.39 8.37
CA TRP A 23 -7.79 4.00 8.66
C TRP A 23 -7.14 3.23 7.49
N SER A 24 -7.19 3.75 6.26
CA SER A 24 -6.63 3.08 5.06
C SER A 24 -5.10 2.91 5.03
N MET A 25 -4.43 3.32 6.09
CA MET A 25 -2.98 3.43 6.19
C MET A 25 -2.34 2.34 7.05
N ILE A 26 -3.12 1.42 7.61
CA ILE A 26 -2.57 0.38 8.49
C ILE A 26 -1.78 -0.64 7.67
N GLY A 27 -2.29 -1.07 6.51
CA GLY A 27 -1.62 -2.06 5.64
C GLY A 27 -0.20 -1.65 5.27
N HIS A 28 -0.01 -0.43 4.74
CA HIS A 28 1.30 0.10 4.39
C HIS A 28 2.25 0.18 5.60
N ARG A 29 1.76 0.57 6.77
CA ARG A 29 2.59 0.62 7.99
C ARG A 29 3.02 -0.77 8.44
N ILE A 30 2.16 -1.78 8.32
CA ILE A 30 2.51 -3.17 8.62
C ILE A 30 3.64 -3.63 7.70
N VAL A 31 3.50 -3.43 6.39
CA VAL A 31 4.53 -3.77 5.40
C VAL A 31 5.85 -3.05 5.71
N GLY A 32 5.79 -1.74 5.95
CA GLY A 32 6.97 -0.93 6.27
C GLY A 32 7.66 -1.38 7.57
N GLN A 33 6.89 -1.74 8.61
CA GLN A 33 7.42 -2.23 9.88
C GLN A 33 8.12 -3.59 9.71
N ILE A 34 7.50 -4.54 8.99
CA ILE A 34 8.11 -5.85 8.72
C ILE A 34 9.37 -5.68 7.87
N ALA A 35 9.33 -4.85 6.83
CA ALA A 35 10.49 -4.56 6.00
C ALA A 35 11.67 -4.02 6.84
N GLU A 36 11.39 -3.11 7.77
CA GLU A 36 12.39 -2.53 8.67
C GLU A 36 13.04 -3.56 9.61
N ASN A 37 12.27 -4.52 10.12
CA ASN A 37 12.75 -5.60 10.98
C ASN A 37 13.76 -6.52 10.26
N HIS A 38 13.65 -6.66 8.95
CA HIS A 38 14.48 -7.57 8.13
C HIS A 38 15.61 -6.89 7.37
N LEU A 39 15.83 -5.58 7.58
CA LEU A 39 16.96 -4.88 6.97
C LEU A 39 18.30 -5.39 7.50
N THR A 40 19.26 -5.56 6.60
CA THR A 40 20.67 -5.71 7.02
C THR A 40 21.14 -4.43 7.71
N GLY A 41 22.15 -4.52 8.58
CA GLY A 41 22.71 -3.34 9.25
C GLY A 41 23.17 -2.24 8.28
N LYS A 42 23.73 -2.62 7.12
CA LYS A 42 24.10 -1.67 6.05
C LYS A 42 22.87 -0.98 5.46
N ALA A 43 21.83 -1.73 5.13
CA ALA A 43 20.59 -1.18 4.58
C ALA A 43 19.91 -0.24 5.59
N LYS A 44 19.84 -0.63 6.87
CA LYS A 44 19.28 0.20 7.95
C LYS A 44 20.01 1.55 8.07
N LYS A 45 21.34 1.55 8.01
CA LYS A 45 22.13 2.79 8.02
C LYS A 45 21.86 3.66 6.78
N SER A 46 21.74 3.05 5.61
CA SER A 46 21.40 3.79 4.37
C SER A 46 19.99 4.39 4.42
N VAL A 47 19.01 3.65 4.93
CA VAL A 47 17.63 4.14 5.14
C VAL A 47 17.63 5.32 6.11
N LEU A 48 18.30 5.20 7.26
CA LEU A 48 18.44 6.29 8.24
C LEU A 48 19.08 7.55 7.62
N ASN A 49 20.10 7.39 6.79
CA ASN A 49 20.73 8.53 6.12
C ASN A 49 19.79 9.24 5.12
N ILE A 50 18.87 8.51 4.50
CA ILE A 50 17.92 9.05 3.51
C ILE A 50 16.71 9.67 4.21
N LEU A 51 16.11 8.98 5.18
CA LEU A 51 14.86 9.38 5.81
C LEU A 51 15.05 10.24 7.07
N GLY A 52 16.21 10.19 7.72
CA GLY A 52 16.44 10.84 9.01
C GLY A 52 15.66 10.11 10.10
N THR A 53 14.79 10.81 10.82
CA THR A 53 14.01 10.24 11.95
C THR A 53 12.71 9.56 11.53
N GLU A 54 12.36 9.61 10.24
CA GLU A 54 11.17 8.95 9.71
C GLU A 54 11.44 7.44 9.54
N SER A 55 10.63 6.60 10.18
CA SER A 55 10.71 5.13 10.04
C SER A 55 10.16 4.68 8.69
N LEU A 56 10.50 3.45 8.26
CA LEU A 56 9.92 2.90 7.02
C LEU A 56 8.41 2.72 7.12
N ALA A 57 7.90 2.36 8.30
CA ALA A 57 6.47 2.29 8.55
C ALA A 57 5.80 3.65 8.32
N MET A 58 6.37 4.76 8.77
CA MET A 58 5.75 6.08 8.54
C MET A 58 5.92 6.55 7.10
N ALA A 59 7.08 6.31 6.49
CA ALA A 59 7.37 6.65 5.10
C ALA A 59 6.44 5.94 4.11
N SER A 60 5.96 4.73 4.45
CA SER A 60 5.14 3.91 3.54
C SER A 60 3.76 4.50 3.26
N ASN A 61 3.26 5.43 4.07
CA ASN A 61 1.98 6.12 3.81
C ASN A 61 2.13 7.35 2.92
N TRP A 62 3.36 7.78 2.63
CA TRP A 62 3.59 9.06 1.96
C TRP A 62 2.93 9.13 0.56
N GLY A 63 2.89 8.02 -0.16
CA GLY A 63 2.25 7.93 -1.48
C GLY A 63 0.75 8.26 -1.44
N ASP A 64 0.04 7.84 -0.40
CA ASP A 64 -1.37 8.21 -0.23
C ASP A 64 -1.55 9.61 0.33
N PHE A 65 -0.70 10.03 1.27
CA PHE A 65 -0.76 11.37 1.83
C PHE A 65 -0.63 12.45 0.77
N ILE A 66 0.26 12.25 -0.20
CA ILE A 66 0.53 13.27 -1.21
C ILE A 66 -0.60 13.39 -2.25
N LYS A 67 -1.54 12.44 -2.32
CA LYS A 67 -2.78 12.58 -3.13
C LYS A 67 -3.66 13.75 -2.69
N SER A 68 -3.45 14.28 -1.48
CA SER A 68 -4.14 15.49 -1.01
C SER A 68 -3.61 16.79 -1.64
N ASP A 69 -2.45 16.75 -2.29
CA ASP A 69 -1.85 17.87 -3.02
C ASP A 69 -1.99 17.64 -4.52
N SER A 70 -2.80 18.47 -5.19
CA SER A 70 -3.09 18.34 -6.62
C SER A 70 -1.86 18.49 -7.51
N SER A 71 -0.74 19.05 -7.01
CA SER A 71 0.51 19.07 -7.77
C SER A 71 1.10 17.66 -8.00
N TYR A 72 0.59 16.66 -7.29
CA TYR A 72 0.99 15.25 -7.38
C TYR A 72 -0.06 14.34 -8.02
N ASP A 73 -1.12 14.88 -8.64
CA ASP A 73 -2.14 14.07 -9.33
C ASP A 73 -1.56 13.10 -10.37
N SER A 74 -0.42 13.45 -10.97
CA SER A 74 0.31 12.59 -11.91
C SER A 74 0.82 11.26 -11.31
N LEU A 75 0.86 11.16 -9.97
CA LEU A 75 1.24 9.94 -9.26
C LEU A 75 0.10 8.93 -9.14
N TYR A 76 -1.15 9.30 -9.43
CA TYR A 76 -2.32 8.44 -9.21
C TYR A 76 -2.18 7.03 -9.80
N ASN A 77 -1.67 6.92 -11.03
CA ASN A 77 -1.50 5.62 -11.68
C ASN A 77 -0.32 4.80 -11.11
N TRP A 78 0.53 5.38 -10.28
CA TRP A 78 1.69 4.68 -9.70
C TRP A 78 1.28 3.70 -8.60
N HIS A 79 0.01 3.69 -8.21
CA HIS A 79 -0.51 2.85 -7.13
C HIS A 79 -1.00 1.47 -7.60
N PHE A 80 -1.15 1.25 -8.90
CA PHE A 80 -1.68 -0.01 -9.40
C PHE A 80 -1.10 -0.35 -10.78
N VAL A 81 -1.34 -1.59 -11.20
CA VAL A 81 -1.20 -2.03 -12.59
C VAL A 81 -2.41 -2.88 -12.93
N ASN A 82 -3.23 -2.41 -13.87
CA ASN A 82 -4.38 -3.20 -14.30
C ASN A 82 -3.93 -4.25 -15.31
N LEU A 83 -4.25 -5.51 -15.04
CA LEU A 83 -3.88 -6.65 -15.87
C LEU A 83 -5.12 -7.27 -16.54
N PRO A 84 -5.05 -7.61 -17.84
CA PRO A 84 -6.10 -8.40 -18.48
C PRO A 84 -6.37 -9.72 -17.74
N ALA A 85 -7.63 -10.13 -17.69
CA ALA A 85 -8.01 -11.41 -17.09
C ALA A 85 -7.44 -12.60 -17.89
N GLY A 86 -7.19 -13.72 -17.20
CA GLY A 86 -6.80 -14.98 -17.84
C GLY A 86 -5.36 -15.05 -18.35
N LEU A 87 -4.51 -14.07 -18.04
CA LEU A 87 -3.08 -14.15 -18.35
C LEU A 87 -2.40 -15.26 -17.53
N ASN A 88 -1.50 -16.00 -18.17
CA ASN A 88 -0.53 -16.85 -17.47
C ASN A 88 0.71 -16.01 -17.07
N LYS A 89 1.70 -16.65 -16.44
CA LYS A 89 2.92 -15.98 -15.98
C LYS A 89 3.65 -15.23 -17.09
N GLU A 90 3.85 -15.86 -18.24
CA GLU A 90 4.52 -15.26 -19.39
C GLU A 90 3.73 -14.06 -19.94
N GLY A 91 2.39 -14.18 -19.97
CA GLY A 91 1.48 -13.11 -20.38
C GLY A 91 1.59 -11.87 -19.48
N VAL A 92 1.57 -12.07 -18.16
CA VAL A 92 1.79 -10.97 -17.18
C VAL A 92 3.17 -10.35 -17.38
N PHE A 93 4.21 -11.16 -17.55
CA PHE A 93 5.58 -10.65 -17.71
C PHE A 93 5.74 -9.82 -18.98
N SER A 94 5.18 -10.30 -20.10
CA SER A 94 5.19 -9.59 -21.39
C SER A 94 4.41 -8.27 -21.30
N TYR A 95 3.26 -8.26 -20.62
CA TYR A 95 2.50 -7.03 -20.38
C TYR A 95 3.34 -5.99 -19.63
N LEU A 96 3.96 -6.40 -18.52
CA LEU A 96 4.77 -5.50 -17.68
C LEU A 96 5.99 -4.92 -18.42
N GLU A 97 6.54 -5.64 -19.39
CA GLU A 97 7.69 -5.17 -20.19
C GLU A 97 7.29 -4.25 -21.35
N THR A 98 6.06 -4.36 -21.83
CA THR A 98 5.56 -3.61 -22.99
C THR A 98 4.71 -2.41 -22.62
N GLU A 99 4.15 -2.38 -21.40
CA GLU A 99 3.36 -1.26 -20.89
C GLU A 99 4.23 0.00 -20.71
N LYS A 100 3.80 1.08 -21.35
CA LYS A 100 4.51 2.36 -21.37
C LYS A 100 3.89 3.38 -20.43
N GLU A 101 2.61 3.24 -20.12
CA GLU A 101 1.95 4.15 -19.20
C GLU A 101 2.48 3.97 -17.77
N PRO A 102 2.63 5.07 -16.99
CA PRO A 102 3.05 4.98 -15.60
C PRO A 102 2.18 4.01 -14.81
N ASN A 103 2.81 3.06 -14.13
CA ASN A 103 2.14 2.10 -13.26
C ASN A 103 3.05 1.71 -12.08
N VAL A 104 2.50 1.01 -11.11
CA VAL A 104 3.23 0.59 -9.89
C VAL A 104 4.51 -0.20 -10.20
N TYR A 105 4.52 -1.01 -11.27
CA TYR A 105 5.68 -1.82 -11.64
C TYR A 105 6.80 -0.97 -12.25
N ASN A 106 6.53 -0.24 -13.33
CA ASN A 106 7.58 0.52 -14.03
C ASN A 106 8.13 1.67 -13.18
N LYS A 107 7.28 2.31 -12.36
CA LYS A 107 7.70 3.36 -11.43
C LYS A 107 8.49 2.82 -10.25
N SER A 108 8.19 1.61 -9.76
CA SER A 108 9.06 0.93 -8.78
C SER A 108 10.47 0.71 -9.33
N LEU A 109 10.61 0.27 -10.59
CA LEU A 109 11.92 0.13 -11.24
C LEU A 109 12.65 1.48 -11.36
N GLU A 110 11.93 2.55 -11.70
CA GLU A 110 12.47 3.91 -11.75
C GLU A 110 12.99 4.37 -10.37
N MET A 111 12.20 4.18 -9.30
CA MET A 111 12.62 4.55 -7.94
C MET A 111 13.84 3.75 -7.47
N ILE A 112 13.90 2.46 -7.80
CA ILE A 112 15.09 1.62 -7.55
C ILE A 112 16.31 2.18 -8.28
N SER A 113 16.16 2.65 -9.52
CA SER A 113 17.24 3.26 -10.30
C SER A 113 17.74 4.55 -9.63
N ILE A 114 16.82 5.43 -9.20
CA ILE A 114 17.16 6.68 -8.49
C ILE A 114 17.94 6.40 -7.19
N LEU A 115 17.53 5.38 -6.42
CA LEU A 115 18.20 5.00 -5.17
C LEU A 115 19.61 4.44 -5.40
N LYS A 116 19.81 3.69 -6.49
CA LYS A 116 21.12 3.12 -6.87
C LYS A 116 22.05 4.18 -7.47
N ASN A 117 21.51 5.22 -8.09
CA ASN A 117 22.27 6.27 -8.71
C ASN A 117 22.99 7.15 -7.65
N LYS A 118 24.32 7.25 -7.77
CA LYS A 118 25.15 8.03 -6.84
C LYS A 118 24.98 9.54 -7.02
N GLN A 119 24.56 9.96 -8.20
CA GLN A 119 24.37 11.36 -8.59
C GLN A 119 22.99 11.91 -8.21
N SER A 120 22.04 11.06 -7.81
CA SER A 120 20.72 11.54 -7.36
C SER A 120 20.86 12.40 -6.09
N SER A 121 20.13 13.50 -6.04
CA SER A 121 20.07 14.39 -4.88
C SER A 121 19.48 13.70 -3.64
N ALA A 122 19.68 14.31 -2.48
CA ALA A 122 19.08 13.81 -1.23
C ALA A 122 17.54 13.76 -1.32
N ASP A 123 16.92 14.78 -1.90
CA ASP A 123 15.46 14.86 -2.05
C ASP A 123 14.94 13.83 -3.04
N GLN A 124 15.65 13.60 -4.16
CA GLN A 124 15.31 12.54 -5.11
C GLN A 124 15.36 11.16 -4.43
N LYS A 125 16.37 10.91 -3.59
CA LYS A 125 16.48 9.63 -2.85
C LYS A 125 15.41 9.49 -1.78
N ARG A 126 15.05 10.58 -1.09
CA ARG A 126 13.97 10.58 -0.10
C ARG A 126 12.62 10.29 -0.74
N PHE A 127 12.30 11.00 -1.82
CA PHE A 127 11.10 10.75 -2.63
C PHE A 127 11.09 9.30 -3.13
N ALA A 128 12.19 8.84 -3.72
CA ALA A 128 12.27 7.48 -4.26
C ALA A 128 12.13 6.40 -3.20
N LEU A 129 12.70 6.57 -2.00
CA LEU A 129 12.56 5.59 -0.93
C LEU A 129 11.13 5.55 -0.39
N ARG A 130 10.50 6.71 -0.17
CA ARG A 130 9.08 6.79 0.25
C ARG A 130 8.17 6.11 -0.76
N MET A 131 8.28 6.49 -2.03
CA MET A 131 7.46 5.92 -3.11
C MET A 131 7.73 4.42 -3.31
N LEU A 132 8.99 3.97 -3.24
CA LEU A 132 9.29 2.55 -3.41
C LEU A 132 8.66 1.70 -2.30
N VAL A 133 8.75 2.12 -1.04
CA VAL A 133 8.18 1.36 0.08
C VAL A 133 6.66 1.32 -0.03
N HIS A 134 6.03 2.43 -0.40
CA HIS A 134 4.60 2.51 -0.65
C HIS A 134 4.16 1.57 -1.79
N MET A 135 4.77 1.72 -2.97
CA MET A 135 4.43 0.95 -4.18
C MET A 135 4.70 -0.54 -4.04
N VAL A 136 5.73 -0.96 -3.28
CA VAL A 136 5.92 -2.39 -2.99
C VAL A 136 4.79 -2.94 -2.13
N GLY A 137 4.21 -2.13 -1.23
CA GLY A 137 2.98 -2.48 -0.53
C GLY A 137 1.81 -2.65 -1.50
N ASP A 138 1.54 -1.63 -2.31
CA ASP A 138 0.48 -1.63 -3.33
C ASP A 138 0.57 -2.83 -4.27
N LEU A 139 1.77 -3.13 -4.76
CA LEU A 139 2.00 -4.21 -5.72
C LEU A 139 1.66 -5.60 -5.17
N ASN A 140 1.63 -5.75 -3.84
CA ASN A 140 1.23 -6.98 -3.17
C ASN A 140 -0.23 -6.96 -2.69
N GLN A 141 -0.97 -5.86 -2.94
CA GLN A 141 -2.41 -5.78 -2.71
C GLN A 141 -3.13 -6.36 -3.94
N PRO A 142 -3.84 -7.50 -3.83
CA PRO A 142 -4.42 -8.20 -4.98
C PRO A 142 -5.24 -7.30 -5.91
N MET A 143 -6.04 -6.39 -5.33
CA MET A 143 -6.93 -5.50 -6.04
C MET A 143 -6.21 -4.33 -6.74
N HIS A 144 -4.90 -4.14 -6.52
CA HIS A 144 -4.04 -3.20 -7.26
C HIS A 144 -3.35 -3.86 -8.46
N THR A 145 -3.47 -5.18 -8.59
CA THR A 145 -3.01 -5.95 -9.76
C THR A 145 -4.19 -6.53 -10.56
N ALA A 146 -5.37 -5.93 -10.40
CA ALA A 146 -6.64 -6.51 -10.84
C ALA A 146 -7.09 -6.02 -12.22
N ARG A 147 -8.36 -6.27 -12.55
CA ARG A 147 -8.94 -6.06 -13.87
C ARG A 147 -9.23 -4.58 -14.12
N LYS A 148 -8.98 -4.10 -15.35
CA LYS A 148 -9.25 -2.70 -15.72
C LYS A 148 -10.75 -2.41 -15.77
N GLU A 149 -11.54 -3.39 -16.17
CA GLU A 149 -12.97 -3.28 -16.46
C GLU A 149 -13.78 -2.85 -15.22
N ASP A 150 -13.39 -3.35 -14.04
CA ASP A 150 -14.04 -3.06 -12.77
C ASP A 150 -13.25 -2.07 -11.88
N LEU A 151 -12.20 -1.45 -12.45
CA LEU A 151 -11.29 -0.53 -11.75
C LEU A 151 -10.65 -1.18 -10.52
N GLY A 152 -10.14 -2.39 -10.69
CA GLY A 152 -9.55 -3.18 -9.63
C GLY A 152 -10.53 -3.53 -8.53
N GLY A 153 -11.74 -3.96 -8.91
CA GLY A 153 -12.84 -4.32 -8.00
C GLY A 153 -13.58 -3.15 -7.36
N ASN A 154 -13.27 -1.90 -7.71
CA ASN A 154 -14.02 -0.74 -7.21
C ASN A 154 -15.48 -0.72 -7.68
N LYS A 155 -15.78 -1.34 -8.84
CA LYS A 155 -17.13 -1.51 -9.38
C LYS A 155 -17.81 -2.82 -8.96
N VAL A 156 -17.15 -3.66 -8.16
CA VAL A 156 -17.73 -4.89 -7.62
C VAL A 156 -18.28 -4.58 -6.24
N TYR A 157 -19.58 -4.30 -6.19
CA TYR A 157 -20.26 -3.92 -4.94
C TYR A 157 -20.55 -5.14 -4.08
N VAL A 158 -20.23 -5.03 -2.79
CA VAL A 158 -20.43 -6.09 -1.80
C VAL A 158 -21.02 -5.51 -0.51
N THR A 159 -21.44 -6.39 0.39
CA THR A 159 -21.84 -6.00 1.75
C THR A 159 -20.80 -6.51 2.74
N TRP A 160 -20.25 -5.61 3.55
CA TRP A 160 -19.28 -5.93 4.61
C TRP A 160 -19.93 -5.67 5.96
N PHE A 161 -20.25 -6.72 6.72
CA PHE A 161 -20.97 -6.65 8.01
C PHE A 161 -22.26 -5.81 7.97
N GLY A 162 -23.05 -5.96 6.90
CA GLY A 162 -24.32 -5.24 6.71
C GLY A 162 -24.18 -3.85 6.07
N GLU A 163 -22.96 -3.34 5.94
CA GLU A 163 -22.68 -2.03 5.33
C GLU A 163 -22.27 -2.16 3.86
N LYS A 164 -22.67 -1.17 3.04
CA LYS A 164 -22.30 -1.13 1.62
C LYS A 164 -20.79 -0.92 1.46
N SER A 165 -20.16 -1.72 0.62
CA SER A 165 -18.75 -1.58 0.26
C SER A 165 -18.49 -1.96 -1.20
N ASN A 166 -17.23 -2.01 -1.60
CA ASN A 166 -16.77 -2.65 -2.83
C ASN A 166 -15.60 -3.59 -2.52
N LEU A 167 -15.33 -4.51 -3.45
CA LEU A 167 -14.30 -5.54 -3.27
C LEU A 167 -12.93 -4.91 -3.00
N HIS A 168 -12.57 -3.84 -3.72
CA HIS A 168 -11.32 -3.13 -3.54
C HIS A 168 -11.12 -2.69 -2.07
N ARG A 169 -12.08 -1.96 -1.52
CA ARG A 169 -12.05 -1.44 -0.14
C ARG A 169 -12.01 -2.55 0.91
N VAL A 170 -12.69 -3.68 0.66
CA VAL A 170 -12.65 -4.82 1.58
C VAL A 170 -11.21 -5.32 1.75
N TRP A 171 -10.46 -5.41 0.65
CA TRP A 171 -9.08 -5.90 0.62
C TRP A 171 -8.05 -4.87 1.04
N ASP A 172 -8.23 -3.61 0.66
CA ASP A 172 -7.32 -2.52 0.98
C ASP A 172 -7.35 -2.20 2.48
N ASP A 173 -8.57 -2.14 3.05
CA ASP A 173 -8.79 -1.57 4.38
C ASP A 173 -9.53 -2.51 5.31
N GLN A 174 -10.72 -2.97 4.91
CA GLN A 174 -11.71 -3.43 5.91
C GLN A 174 -11.33 -4.76 6.55
N LEU A 175 -10.67 -5.67 5.83
CA LEU A 175 -10.15 -6.92 6.39
C LEU A 175 -9.07 -6.66 7.46
N ILE A 176 -8.22 -5.67 7.22
CA ILE A 176 -7.13 -5.28 8.12
C ILE A 176 -7.70 -4.57 9.34
N ASP A 177 -8.55 -3.57 9.13
CA ASP A 177 -9.20 -2.78 10.18
C ASP A 177 -10.14 -3.60 11.06
N TYR A 178 -10.67 -4.70 10.54
CA TYR A 178 -11.51 -5.61 11.30
C TYR A 178 -10.74 -6.34 12.40
N GLN A 179 -9.42 -6.51 12.25
CA GLN A 179 -8.59 -7.12 13.29
C GLN A 179 -8.47 -6.26 14.55
N LYS A 180 -8.73 -4.94 14.44
CA LYS A 180 -8.59 -3.97 15.54
C LYS A 180 -7.22 -3.97 16.22
N LEU A 181 -6.18 -4.28 15.44
CA LEU A 181 -4.79 -4.21 15.86
C LEU A 181 -4.15 -2.92 15.36
N SER A 182 -3.28 -2.31 16.16
CA SER A 182 -2.32 -1.33 15.66
C SER A 182 -1.36 -1.96 14.66
N TYR A 183 -0.73 -1.16 13.80
CA TYR A 183 0.22 -1.69 12.82
C TYR A 183 1.40 -2.45 13.48
N THR A 184 1.81 -2.06 14.69
CA THR A 184 2.85 -2.76 15.46
C THR A 184 2.37 -4.09 16.04
N GLU A 185 1.14 -4.15 16.55
CA GLU A 185 0.56 -5.40 17.06
C GLU A 185 0.34 -6.39 15.92
N PHE A 186 -0.16 -5.92 14.78
CA PHE A 186 -0.39 -6.74 13.61
C PHE A 186 0.94 -7.26 13.05
N ALA A 187 1.93 -6.38 12.83
CA ALA A 187 3.27 -6.81 12.40
C ALA A 187 3.85 -7.86 13.37
N LYS A 188 3.78 -7.63 14.68
CA LYS A 188 4.22 -8.60 15.68
C LYS A 188 3.48 -9.93 15.62
N ALA A 189 2.22 -9.95 15.21
CA ALA A 189 1.41 -11.16 15.10
C ALA A 189 1.75 -12.01 13.87
N ILE A 190 2.32 -11.42 12.82
CA ILE A 190 2.55 -12.12 11.53
C ILE A 190 4.03 -12.21 11.11
N ASP A 191 4.93 -11.47 11.75
CA ASP A 191 6.35 -11.40 11.41
C ASP A 191 7.17 -12.59 11.96
N PHE A 192 6.86 -13.79 11.45
CA PHE A 192 7.54 -15.03 11.81
C PHE A 192 8.03 -15.84 10.59
N PRO A 193 8.64 -15.21 9.56
CA PRO A 193 9.08 -15.97 8.41
C PRO A 193 10.25 -16.88 8.78
N THR A 194 10.22 -18.12 8.28
CA THR A 194 11.34 -19.04 8.35
C THR A 194 12.52 -18.50 7.53
N LYS A 195 13.74 -18.99 7.82
CA LYS A 195 14.93 -18.66 7.02
C LYS A 195 14.75 -19.03 5.55
N GLN A 196 14.05 -20.13 5.26
CA GLN A 196 13.79 -20.59 3.90
C GLN A 196 12.82 -19.65 3.17
N GLU A 197 11.75 -19.20 3.82
CA GLU A 197 10.83 -18.20 3.26
C GLU A 197 11.54 -16.87 3.00
N LEU A 198 12.41 -16.42 3.91
CA LEU A 198 13.21 -15.21 3.72
C LEU A 198 14.21 -15.32 2.56
N ILE A 199 14.79 -16.50 2.32
CA ILE A 199 15.68 -16.74 1.18
C ILE A 199 14.86 -16.76 -0.12
N ALA A 200 13.74 -17.47 -0.12
CA ALA A 200 12.86 -17.58 -1.27
C ALA A 200 12.32 -16.21 -1.69
N SER A 201 11.86 -15.37 -0.74
CA SER A 201 11.38 -14.03 -1.03
C SER A 201 12.47 -13.13 -1.64
N LYS A 202 13.71 -13.20 -1.14
CA LYS A 202 14.85 -12.44 -1.67
C LYS A 202 15.28 -12.86 -3.08
N SER A 203 14.95 -14.08 -3.51
CA SER A 203 15.22 -14.55 -4.87
C SER A 203 14.19 -14.12 -5.92
N LYS A 204 13.01 -13.64 -5.50
CA LYS A 204 11.94 -13.21 -6.42
C LYS A 204 12.27 -11.88 -7.07
N THR A 205 11.91 -11.76 -8.35
CA THR A 205 11.93 -10.47 -9.06
C THR A 205 10.66 -9.67 -8.75
N LEU A 206 10.66 -8.37 -9.07
CA LEU A 206 9.46 -7.55 -8.93
C LEU A 206 8.28 -8.09 -9.77
N LYS A 207 8.56 -8.66 -10.95
CA LYS A 207 7.53 -9.31 -11.78
C LYS A 207 6.92 -10.54 -11.09
N ASP A 208 7.71 -11.31 -10.35
CA ASP A 208 7.19 -12.46 -9.60
C ASP A 208 6.24 -12.00 -8.48
N TYR A 209 6.48 -10.84 -7.86
CA TYR A 209 5.55 -10.27 -6.88
C TYR A 209 4.25 -9.79 -7.53
N VAL A 210 4.32 -9.10 -8.68
CA VAL A 210 3.11 -8.70 -9.43
C VAL A 210 2.29 -9.94 -9.80
N TYR A 211 2.95 -10.98 -10.31
CA TYR A 211 2.29 -12.22 -10.70
C TYR A 211 1.65 -12.93 -9.50
N GLY A 212 2.35 -13.02 -8.36
CA GLY A 212 1.78 -13.61 -7.15
C GLY A 212 0.54 -12.85 -6.64
N SER A 213 0.57 -11.51 -6.72
CA SER A 213 -0.59 -10.67 -6.40
C SER A 213 -1.74 -10.87 -7.39
N PHE A 214 -1.44 -10.99 -8.68
CA PHE A 214 -2.42 -11.30 -9.72
C PHE A 214 -3.06 -12.68 -9.54
N GLU A 215 -2.28 -13.70 -9.16
CA GLU A 215 -2.82 -15.04 -8.82
C GLU A 215 -3.75 -15.00 -7.61
N ALA A 216 -3.38 -14.23 -6.57
CA ALA A 216 -4.27 -14.01 -5.43
C ALA A 216 -5.55 -13.30 -5.86
N CYS A 217 -5.45 -12.28 -6.71
CA CYS A 217 -6.59 -11.56 -7.26
C CYS A 217 -7.56 -12.47 -8.03
N ASN A 218 -7.04 -13.38 -8.86
CA ASN A 218 -7.90 -14.30 -9.61
C ASN A 218 -8.67 -15.25 -8.69
N LYS A 219 -8.03 -15.77 -7.63
CA LYS A 219 -8.70 -16.60 -6.62
C LYS A 219 -9.82 -15.84 -5.89
N ILE A 220 -9.63 -14.54 -5.64
CA ILE A 220 -10.66 -13.69 -5.03
C ILE A 220 -11.87 -13.53 -5.95
N TYR A 221 -11.66 -13.41 -7.25
CA TYR A 221 -12.77 -13.33 -8.21
C TYR A 221 -13.52 -14.66 -8.41
N GLU A 222 -12.98 -15.78 -7.95
CA GLU A 222 -13.62 -17.10 -8.04
C GLU A 222 -14.58 -17.39 -6.88
N THR A 223 -14.62 -16.54 -5.85
CA THR A 223 -15.51 -16.66 -4.68
C THR A 223 -16.80 -15.87 -4.86
#